data_AF-A0A0R2XNB3-F1
#
_entry.id   AF-A0A0R2XNB3-F1
#
_cell.length_a   1.000
_cell.length_b   1.000
_cell.length_c   1.000
_cell.angle_alpha   90.00
_cell.angle_beta   90.00
_cell.angle_gamma   90.00
#
_symmetry.space_group_name_H-M   'P 1'
#
loop_
_entity.id
_entity.type
_entity.pdbx_description
1 polymer ?
#
loop_
_entity_poly.entity_id
_entity_poly.type
_entity_poly.pdbx_seq_one_letter_code
_entity_poly.pdbx_strand_id
1 'polypeptide(L)' 'MAKVIKREQEVVVISGSHKGKRGKVLSVKANQSVVIEGVNLITKFLPKSQENPEGGSVARETPIHYSNVVLAEKFDAKTK' A
#
# COMPACT_ATOMS: atom_id res chain seq x y z
N MET A 1 8.17 -6.25 18.10
CA MET A 1 7.32 -5.08 18.39
C MET A 1 5.95 -5.31 17.79
N ALA A 2 4.87 -5.14 18.57
CA ALA A 2 3.52 -5.46 18.14
C ALA A 2 3.15 -4.69 16.86
N LYS A 3 2.89 -5.42 15.78
CA LYS A 3 2.51 -4.86 14.49
C LYS A 3 1.07 -4.37 14.62
N VAL A 4 0.90 -3.09 14.92
CA VAL A 4 -0.41 -2.45 15.12
C VAL A 4 -1.31 -2.58 13.88
N ILE A 5 -0.71 -2.77 12.71
CA ILE A 5 -1.40 -2.93 11.43
C ILE A 5 -1.35 -4.40 11.02
N LYS A 6 -2.53 -5.01 10.88
CA LYS A 6 -2.71 -6.38 10.38
C LYS A 6 -3.15 -6.36 8.92
N ARG A 7 -3.04 -7.53 8.26
CA ARG A 7 -3.66 -7.74 6.95
C ARG A 7 -5.16 -7.47 7.07
N GLU A 8 -5.76 -6.97 6.00
CA GLU A 8 -7.19 -6.69 5.85
C GLU A 8 -7.76 -5.49 6.61
N GLN A 9 -6.93 -4.71 7.31
CA GLN A 9 -7.38 -3.47 7.93
C GLN A 9 -7.41 -2.33 6.91
N GLU A 10 -8.30 -1.37 7.11
CA GLU A 10 -8.33 -0.13 6.35
C GLU A 10 -7.38 0.90 6.97
N VAL A 11 -6.52 1.46 6.13
CA VAL A 11 -5.53 2.46 6.53
C VAL A 11 -5.65 3.71 5.67
N VAL A 12 -5.25 4.83 6.27
CA VAL A 12 -5.16 6.14 5.62
C VAL A 12 -3.70 6.55 5.58
N VAL A 13 -3.26 7.05 4.43
CA VAL A 13 -1.91 7.62 4.28
C VAL A 13 -1.92 9.03 4.86
N ILE A 14 -1.06 9.28 5.84
CA ILE A 14 -0.98 10.58 6.53
C ILE A 14 0.03 11.53 5.90
N SER A 15 1.03 11.00 5.19
CA SER A 15 2.19 11.74 4.67
C SER A 15 2.71 11.14 3.36
N GLY A 16 3.40 11.96 2.58
CA GLY A 16 3.96 11.60 1.27
C GLY A 16 3.03 11.92 0.09
N SER A 17 3.41 11.47 -1.11
CA SER A 17 2.74 11.79 -2.39
C SER A 17 1.30 11.30 -2.49
N HIS A 18 0.89 10.39 -1.61
CA HIS A 18 -0.44 9.79 -1.57
C HIS A 18 -1.23 10.13 -0.31
N LYS A 19 -0.89 11.25 0.36
CA LYS A 19 -1.59 11.74 1.55
C LYS A 19 -3.10 11.83 1.33
N GLY A 20 -3.87 11.35 2.30
CA GLY A 20 -5.33 11.36 2.30
C GLY A 20 -5.99 10.19 1.59
N LYS A 21 -5.24 9.38 0.82
CA LYS A 21 -5.77 8.16 0.22
C LYS A 21 -6.02 7.11 1.29
N ARG A 22 -7.13 6.38 1.13
CA ARG A 22 -7.53 5.27 1.98
C ARG A 22 -7.47 3.97 1.17
N GLY A 23 -7.20 2.86 1.83
CA GLY A 23 -7.23 1.55 1.18
C GLY A 23 -7.04 0.40 2.16
N LYS A 24 -7.35 -0.81 1.68
CA LYS A 24 -7.19 -2.05 2.45
C LYS A 24 -5.74 -2.53 2.40
N VAL A 25 -5.23 -3.04 3.51
CA VAL A 25 -3.89 -3.63 3.57
C VAL A 25 -3.91 -5.03 2.97
N LEU A 26 -3.30 -5.19 1.78
CA LEU A 26 -3.18 -6.46 1.08
C LEU A 26 -2.12 -7.35 1.71
N SER A 27 -0.96 -6.78 2.04
CA SER A 27 0.14 -7.53 2.63
C SER A 27 1.03 -6.65 3.48
N VAL A 28 1.58 -7.24 4.54
CA VAL A 28 2.52 -6.57 5.42
C VAL A 28 3.87 -7.25 5.28
N LYS A 29 4.87 -6.50 4.83
CA LYS A 29 6.25 -6.98 4.64
C LYS A 29 7.01 -7.03 5.98
N ALA A 30 8.11 -7.77 6.01
CA ALA A 30 8.99 -7.86 7.18
C ALA A 30 9.73 -6.55 7.44
N ASN A 31 10.10 -5.84 6.37
CA ASN A 31 10.80 -4.56 6.41
C ASN A 31 9.87 -3.38 6.73
N GLN A 32 8.94 -3.56 7.66
CA GLN A 32 8.19 -2.42 8.19
C GLN A 32 7.32 -1.67 7.14
N SER A 33 7.04 -2.29 5.99
CA SER A 33 6.20 -1.70 4.96
C SER A 33 4.92 -2.49 4.73
N VAL A 34 3.88 -1.77 4.31
CA VAL A 34 2.55 -2.28 3.98
C VAL A 34 2.26 -2.04 2.50
N VAL A 35 1.66 -3.02 1.83
CA VAL A 35 1.08 -2.83 0.50
C VAL A 35 -0.40 -2.54 0.69
N ILE A 36 -0.85 -1.42 0.15
CA ILE A 36 -2.20 -0.88 0.31
C ILE A 36 -2.87 -0.90 -1.06
N GLU A 37 -4.11 -1.35 -1.09
CA GLU A 37 -4.89 -1.43 -2.33
C GLU A 37 -5.09 -0.03 -2.94
N GLY A 38 -4.81 0.13 -4.24
CA GLY A 38 -5.05 1.36 -5.00
C GLY A 38 -4.13 2.55 -4.65
N VAL A 39 -3.10 2.32 -3.83
CA VAL A 39 -2.15 3.35 -3.40
C VAL A 39 -0.73 3.01 -3.86
N ASN A 40 0.04 4.04 -4.26
CA ASN A 40 1.43 3.89 -4.67
C ASN A 40 1.62 2.95 -5.87
N LEU A 41 0.82 3.19 -6.90
CA LEU A 41 0.85 2.46 -8.16
C LEU A 41 2.06 2.90 -8.98
N ILE A 42 2.92 1.94 -9.33
CA ILE A 42 3.98 2.14 -10.32
C ILE A 42 3.66 1.33 -11.57
N THR A 43 4.00 1.91 -12.72
CA THR A 43 3.99 1.18 -13.97
C THR A 43 5.31 0.42 -14.09
N LYS A 44 5.26 -0.90 -13.96
CA LYS A 44 6.42 -1.75 -14.19
C LYS A 44 6.36 -2.30 -15.61
N PHE A 45 7.37 -1.96 -16.41
CA PHE A 45 7.58 -2.56 -17.72
C PHE A 45 8.18 -3.95 -17.54
N LEU A 46 7.50 -4.98 -18.04
CA LEU A 46 7.99 -6.35 -18.03
C LEU A 46 8.51 -6.72 -19.42
N PRO A 47 9.75 -7.26 -19.52
CA PRO A 47 10.23 -7.82 -20.76
C PRO A 47 9.40 -9.05 -21.13
N LYS A 48 9.34 -9.35 -22.43
CA LYS A 48 8.67 -10.56 -22.93
C LYS A 48 9.32 -11.79 -22.28
N SER A 49 8.50 -12.60 -21.62
CA SER A 49 8.94 -13.81 -20.94
C SER A 49 7.95 -14.94 -21.22
N GLN A 50 8.32 -16.17 -20.93
CA GLN A 50 7.49 -17.35 -21.17
C GLN A 50 6.15 -17.28 -20.41
N GLU A 51 6.13 -16.63 -19.24
CA GLU A 51 4.90 -16.35 -18.46
C GLU A 51 4.13 -15.12 -18.96
N ASN A 52 4.76 -14.22 -19.73
CA ASN A 52 4.15 -12.99 -20.25
C ASN A 52 4.59 -12.78 -21.71
N PRO A 53 4.03 -13.53 -22.67
CA PRO A 53 4.50 -13.57 -24.05
C PRO A 53 4.30 -12.26 -24.82
N GLU A 54 3.28 -11.47 -24.47
CA GLU A 54 3.05 -10.16 -25.09
C GLU A 54 4.01 -9.07 -24.55
N GLY A 55 4.64 -9.30 -23.39
CA GLY A 55 5.25 -8.21 -22.62
C GLY A 55 4.20 -7.16 -22.22
N GLY A 56 4.61 -6.07 -21.60
CA GLY A 56 3.70 -4.93 -21.38
C GLY A 56 3.97 -4.12 -20.12
N SER A 57 3.10 -3.14 -19.91
CA SER A 57 3.05 -2.32 -18.71
C SER A 57 2.08 -2.91 -17.71
N VAL A 58 2.59 -3.40 -16.59
CA VAL A 58 1.77 -3.88 -15.46
C VAL A 58 1.78 -2.83 -14.37
N ALA A 59 0.60 -2.35 -13.98
CA ALA A 59 0.44 -1.53 -12.79
C ALA A 59 0.62 -2.42 -11.54
N ARG A 60 1.57 -2.07 -10.68
CA ARG A 60 1.78 -2.76 -9.40
C ARG A 60 1.78 -1.77 -8.26
N GLU A 61 1.14 -2.17 -7.18
CA GLU A 61 1.16 -1.44 -5.92
C GLU A 61 2.49 -1.65 -5.24
N THR A 62 3.04 -0.57 -4.70
CA THR A 62 4.34 -0.60 -4.03
C THR A 62 4.19 -0.40 -2.54
N PRO A 63 5.09 -0.99 -1.75
CA PRO A 63 5.02 -0.89 -0.30
C PRO A 63 5.21 0.56 0.19
N ILE A 64 4.44 0.94 1.20
CA ILE A 64 4.55 2.20 1.95
C ILE A 64 5.00 1.88 3.38
N HIS A 65 5.84 2.73 3.96
CA HIS A 65 6.34 2.56 5.32
C HIS A 65 5.25 2.76 6.39
N TYR A 66 5.31 2.01 7.51
CA TYR A 66 4.33 2.11 8.60
C TYR A 66 4.17 3.54 9.15
N SER A 67 5.25 4.33 9.16
CA SER A 67 5.20 5.71 9.70
C SER A 67 4.31 6.64 8.90
N ASN A 68 4.01 6.31 7.64
CA ASN A 68 3.23 7.15 6.74
C ASN A 68 1.76 6.71 6.68
N VAL A 69 1.35 5.74 7.50
CA VAL A 69 -0.01 5.19 7.51
C VAL A 69 -0.58 5.15 8.92
N VAL A 70 -1.90 5.30 9.02
CA VAL A 70 -2.66 5.17 10.24
C VAL A 70 -3.91 4.32 9.99
N LEU A 71 -4.44 3.67 11.02
CA LEU A 71 -5.74 3.00 10.92
C LEU A 71 -6.84 4.03 10.67
N ALA A 72 -7.76 3.72 9.76
CA ALA A 72 -8.87 4.61 9.43
C ALA A 72 -9.71 4.97 10.67
N GLU A 73 -9.99 4.00 11.53
CA GLU A 73 -10.72 4.19 12.80
C GLU A 73 -10.07 5.25 13.71
N LYS A 74 -8.73 5.25 13.79
CA LYS A 74 -7.98 6.23 14.61
C LYS A 74 -7.91 7.60 13.96
N PHE A 75 -7.95 7.68 12.64
CA PHE A 75 -7.94 8.94 11.91
C PHE A 75 -9.28 9.67 12.08
N ASP A 76 -10.39 8.93 11.96
CA ASP A 76 -11.73 9.49 12.10
C ASP A 76 -12.00 9.98 13.54
N ALA A 77 -11.60 9.19 14.54
CA ALA A 77 -11.73 9.54 15.96
C ALA A 77 -10.95 10.80 16.40
N LYS A 78 -9.93 11.22 15.63
CA LYS A 78 -9.16 12.45 15.90
C LYS A 78 -9.78 13.71 15.31
N THR A 79 -10.73 13.57 14.39
CA THR A 79 -11.34 14.69 13.66
C THR A 79 -12.66 15.15 14.31
N LYS A 80 -13.09 14.47 15.38
CA LYS A 80 -14.28 14.78 16.18
C LYS A 80 -13.86 15.43 17.51
#